data_AF-A0A1L8CRQ0-F1
#
_entry.id   AF-A0A1L8CRQ0-F1
#
_cell.length_a   1.000
_cell.length_b   1.000
_cell.length_c   1.000
_cell.angle_alpha   90.00
_cell.angle_beta   90.00
_cell.angle_gamma   90.00
#
_symmetry.space_group_name_H-M   'P 1'
#
loop_
_entity.id
_entity.type
_entity.pdbx_description
1 polymer ?
#
loop_
_entity_poly.entity_id
_entity_poly.type
_entity_poly.pdbx_seq_one_letter_code
_entity_poly.pdbx_strand_id
1 'polypeptide(L)'
;MKRDCNNIYKIARKNAGLTQEEAAELLHISVRSLADYEAGRTIPPDDIVCNMVQIYNARWLAYSHLKHSTMIGQKYLPDLSLTDLPRSVLKLQKEVRDLENINGELIAIVCDGEIDETEKPKWKKIAQEINEMAGAALSVVFSS
;
A
#
# COMPACT_ATOMS: atom_id res chain seq x y z
N MET A 1 6.70 -26.53 3.52
CA MET A 1 6.97 -25.10 3.80
C MET A 1 5.68 -24.33 3.51
N LYS A 2 4.89 -24.01 4.54
CA LYS A 2 3.63 -23.26 4.38
C LYS A 2 3.96 -21.79 4.12
N ARG A 3 3.96 -21.39 2.85
CA ARG A 3 3.80 -19.98 2.50
C ARG A 3 2.32 -19.67 2.65
N ASP A 4 1.89 -19.40 3.88
CA ASP A 4 0.67 -18.64 4.14
C ASP A 4 0.90 -17.19 3.66
N CYS A 5 1.09 -17.02 2.35
CA CYS A 5 0.92 -15.74 1.69
C CYS A 5 -0.59 -15.50 1.68
N ASN A 6 -1.12 -15.06 2.82
CA ASN A 6 -2.51 -14.65 2.92
C ASN A 6 -2.75 -13.54 1.88
N ASN A 7 -3.43 -13.90 0.80
CA ASN A 7 -3.83 -12.98 -0.25
C ASN A 7 -4.63 -11.80 0.34
N ILE A 8 -4.40 -10.59 -0.17
CA ILE A 8 -5.03 -9.35 0.33
C ILE A 8 -6.57 -9.43 0.38
N TYR A 9 -7.21 -10.07 -0.60
CA TYR A 9 -8.67 -10.21 -0.66
C TYR A 9 -9.17 -11.13 0.47
N LYS A 10 -8.45 -12.21 0.74
CA LYS A 10 -8.76 -13.17 1.80
C LYS A 10 -8.60 -12.57 3.18
N ILE A 11 -7.55 -11.76 3.38
CA ILE A 11 -7.33 -11.03 4.65
C ILE A 11 -8.49 -10.07 4.89
N ALA A 12 -8.83 -9.26 3.88
CA ALA A 12 -9.90 -8.27 4.00
C ALA A 12 -11.25 -8.94 4.35
N ARG A 13 -11.62 -10.02 3.66
CA ARG A 13 -12.85 -10.76 3.97
C ARG A 13 -12.85 -11.32 5.40
N LYS A 14 -11.75 -11.94 5.82
CA LYS A 14 -11.64 -12.51 7.18
C LYS A 14 -11.73 -11.44 8.26
N ASN A 15 -11.13 -10.27 8.04
CA ASN A 15 -11.22 -9.14 8.96
C ASN A 15 -12.64 -8.58 9.05
N ALA A 16 -13.42 -8.69 7.97
CA ALA A 16 -14.85 -8.37 7.97
C ALA A 16 -15.73 -9.44 8.63
N GLY A 17 -15.15 -10.58 9.06
CA GLY A 17 -15.88 -11.67 9.71
C GLY A 17 -16.77 -12.51 8.78
N LEU A 18 -16.61 -12.37 7.46
CA LEU A 18 -17.47 -13.03 6.48
C LEU A 18 -16.93 -14.40 6.05
N THR A 19 -17.83 -15.38 5.90
CA THR A 19 -17.53 -16.63 5.19
C THR A 19 -17.36 -16.38 3.69
N GLN A 20 -16.84 -17.36 2.97
CA GLN A 20 -16.62 -17.21 1.54
C GLN A 20 -17.96 -17.23 0.78
N GLU A 21 -18.93 -17.97 1.29
CA GLU A 21 -20.29 -18.07 0.78
C GLU A 21 -21.03 -16.74 0.92
N GLU A 22 -21.05 -16.16 2.12
CA GLU A 22 -21.68 -14.86 2.39
C GLU A 22 -21.05 -13.75 1.55
N ALA A 23 -19.71 -13.71 1.47
CA ALA A 23 -19.01 -12.71 0.69
C ALA A 23 -19.30 -12.82 -0.81
N ALA A 24 -19.37 -14.05 -1.36
CA ALA A 24 -19.69 -14.27 -2.75
C ALA A 24 -21.13 -13.85 -3.08
N GLU A 25 -22.07 -14.11 -2.17
CA GLU A 25 -23.46 -13.66 -2.29
C GLU A 25 -23.56 -12.13 -2.31
N LEU A 26 -22.91 -11.44 -1.36
CA LEU A 26 -22.89 -9.98 -1.27
C LEU A 26 -22.20 -9.31 -2.48
N LEU A 27 -21.19 -9.96 -3.05
CA LEU A 27 -20.48 -9.50 -4.23
C LEU A 27 -21.19 -9.86 -5.55
N HIS A 28 -22.27 -10.65 -5.50
CA HIS A 28 -22.96 -11.18 -6.66
C HIS A 28 -22.05 -11.96 -7.63
N ILE A 29 -21.11 -12.76 -7.08
CA ILE A 29 -20.20 -13.62 -7.84
C ILE A 29 -20.30 -15.08 -7.38
N SER A 30 -19.73 -16.00 -8.15
CA SER A 30 -19.66 -17.39 -7.70
C SER A 30 -18.64 -17.57 -6.56
N VAL A 31 -18.94 -18.45 -5.61
CA VAL A 31 -18.01 -18.84 -4.53
C VAL A 31 -16.66 -19.32 -5.10
N ARG A 32 -16.70 -19.99 -6.27
CA ARG A 32 -15.51 -20.44 -7.00
C ARG A 32 -14.67 -19.28 -7.52
N SER A 33 -15.29 -18.25 -8.10
CA SER A 33 -14.60 -17.04 -8.56
C SER A 33 -13.89 -16.35 -7.39
N LEU A 34 -14.58 -16.20 -6.26
CA LEU A 34 -13.97 -15.66 -5.04
C LEU A 34 -12.80 -16.53 -4.54
N ALA A 35 -12.93 -17.87 -4.61
CA ALA A 35 -11.85 -18.79 -4.25
C ALA A 35 -10.61 -18.59 -5.12
N ASP A 36 -10.81 -18.38 -6.43
CA ASP A 36 -9.73 -18.16 -7.39
C ASP A 36 -9.02 -16.83 -7.14
N TYR A 37 -9.77 -15.77 -6.81
CA TYR A 37 -9.23 -14.49 -6.39
C TYR A 37 -8.39 -14.61 -5.12
N GLU A 38 -8.89 -15.27 -4.09
CA GLU A 38 -8.19 -15.47 -2.81
C GLU A 38 -7.00 -16.41 -2.91
N ALA A 39 -7.01 -17.33 -3.88
CA ALA A 39 -5.86 -18.18 -4.19
C ALA A 39 -4.81 -17.47 -5.05
N GLY A 40 -5.11 -16.25 -5.55
CA GLY A 40 -4.24 -15.53 -6.49
C GLY A 40 -4.16 -16.17 -7.88
N ARG A 41 -5.12 -17.05 -8.24
CA ARG A 41 -5.20 -17.67 -9.58
C ARG A 41 -5.71 -16.68 -10.62
N THR A 42 -6.53 -15.72 -10.19
CA THR A 42 -7.08 -14.69 -11.05
C THR A 42 -7.03 -13.35 -10.31
N ILE A 43 -6.67 -12.28 -11.02
CA ILE A 43 -6.75 -10.93 -10.48
C ILE A 43 -8.22 -10.48 -10.64
N PRO A 44 -8.91 -10.08 -9.55
CA PRO A 44 -10.26 -9.55 -9.66
C PRO A 44 -10.25 -8.24 -10.45
N PRO A 45 -11.30 -7.96 -11.24
CA PRO A 45 -11.46 -6.68 -11.91
C PRO A 45 -11.78 -5.55 -10.91
N ASP A 46 -11.48 -4.31 -11.29
CA ASP A 46 -11.54 -3.14 -10.41
C ASP A 46 -12.94 -2.91 -9.79
N ASP A 47 -14.01 -3.16 -10.54
CA ASP A 47 -15.40 -3.05 -10.08
C ASP A 47 -15.70 -4.00 -8.92
N ILE A 48 -15.25 -5.25 -9.02
CA ILE A 48 -15.38 -6.24 -7.96
C ILE A 48 -14.54 -5.84 -6.74
N VAL A 49 -13.33 -5.31 -6.94
CA VAL A 49 -12.49 -4.83 -5.84
C VAL A 49 -13.10 -3.63 -5.13
N CYS A 50 -13.71 -2.70 -5.87
CA CYS A 50 -14.46 -1.59 -5.27
C CYS A 50 -15.61 -2.10 -4.39
N ASN A 51 -16.35 -3.11 -4.84
CA ASN A 51 -17.39 -3.74 -4.03
C ASN A 51 -16.80 -4.44 -2.80
N MET A 52 -15.68 -5.15 -2.94
CA MET A 52 -14.96 -5.76 -1.80
C MET A 52 -14.55 -4.71 -0.76
N VAL A 53 -14.02 -3.57 -1.20
CA VAL A 53 -13.60 -2.48 -0.30
C VAL A 53 -14.78 -1.96 0.53
N GLN A 54 -15.95 -1.81 -0.11
CA GLN A 54 -17.17 -1.34 0.55
C GLN A 54 -17.74 -2.39 1.51
N ILE A 55 -17.95 -3.62 1.02
CA ILE A 55 -18.58 -4.71 1.79
C ILE A 55 -17.70 -5.13 2.97
N TYR A 56 -16.38 -5.19 2.78
CA TYR A 56 -15.44 -5.57 3.84
C TYR A 56 -15.03 -4.41 4.74
N ASN A 57 -15.48 -3.18 4.42
CA ASN A 57 -15.03 -1.95 5.07
C ASN A 57 -13.49 -1.84 5.15
N ALA A 58 -12.81 -2.19 4.07
CA ALA A 58 -11.36 -2.36 4.02
C ALA A 58 -10.72 -1.41 3.01
N ARG A 59 -10.62 -0.12 3.34
CA ARG A 59 -10.07 0.93 2.44
C ARG A 59 -8.65 0.63 1.95
N TRP A 60 -7.83 0.03 2.80
CA TRP A 60 -6.45 -0.39 2.47
C TRP A 60 -6.37 -1.42 1.33
N LEU A 61 -7.46 -2.16 1.07
CA LEU A 61 -7.53 -3.14 -0.01
C LEU A 61 -7.46 -2.46 -1.38
N ALA A 62 -8.04 -1.27 -1.53
CA ALA A 62 -8.01 -0.52 -2.80
C ALA A 62 -6.57 -0.17 -3.20
N TYR A 63 -5.81 0.41 -2.27
CA TYR A 63 -4.40 0.74 -2.51
C TYR A 63 -3.58 -0.52 -2.77
N SER A 64 -3.79 -1.57 -1.98
CA SER A 64 -3.07 -2.83 -2.11
C SER A 64 -3.34 -3.52 -3.45
N HIS A 65 -4.56 -3.42 -3.96
CA HIS A 65 -4.91 -3.90 -5.29
C HIS A 65 -4.13 -3.12 -6.36
N LEU A 66 -4.26 -1.79 -6.39
CA LEU A 66 -3.58 -0.95 -7.39
C LEU A 66 -2.06 -1.12 -7.40
N LYS A 67 -1.46 -1.23 -6.21
CA LYS A 67 -0.02 -1.46 -6.04
C LYS A 67 0.42 -2.79 -6.63
N HIS A 68 -0.37 -3.85 -6.52
CA HIS A 68 0.06 -5.20 -6.93
C HIS A 68 -0.51 -5.67 -8.27
N SER A 69 -1.64 -5.12 -8.72
CA SER A 69 -2.34 -5.56 -9.95
C SER A 69 -1.65 -5.09 -11.23
N THR A 70 -0.84 -4.02 -11.16
CA THR A 70 -0.17 -3.44 -12.33
C THR A 70 1.33 -3.26 -12.11
N MET A 71 2.13 -3.38 -13.18
CA MET A 71 3.57 -3.09 -13.12
C MET A 71 3.86 -1.63 -12.78
N ILE A 72 2.98 -0.71 -13.21
CA ILE A 72 3.11 0.73 -12.91
C ILE A 72 2.91 0.95 -11.41
N GLY A 73 1.86 0.37 -10.82
CA GLY A 73 1.63 0.43 -9.38
C GLY A 73 2.83 -0.09 -8.60
N GLN A 74 3.32 -1.28 -8.95
CA GLN A 74 4.48 -1.90 -8.27
C GLN A 74 5.72 -1.01 -8.32
N LYS A 75 5.97 -0.34 -9.44
CA LYS A 75 7.17 0.48 -9.66
C LYS A 75 7.12 1.87 -9.03
N TYR A 76 5.94 2.51 -9.00
CA TYR A 76 5.84 3.94 -8.68
C TYR A 76 5.08 4.27 -7.40
N LEU A 77 4.23 3.37 -6.89
CA LEU A 77 3.51 3.62 -5.63
C LEU A 77 4.41 3.28 -4.42
N PRO A 78 4.37 4.05 -3.32
CA PRO A 78 5.06 3.69 -2.09
C PRO A 78 4.58 2.35 -1.49
N ASP A 79 5.46 1.69 -0.72
CA ASP A 79 5.07 0.52 0.07
C ASP A 79 4.38 0.95 1.37
N LEU A 80 3.24 0.33 1.67
CA LEU A 80 2.51 0.59 2.91
C LEU A 80 2.82 -0.46 3.96
N SER A 81 3.04 -0.01 5.19
CA SER A 81 3.09 -0.89 6.36
C SER A 81 1.73 -0.82 7.05
N LEU A 82 0.82 -1.70 6.65
CA LEU A 82 -0.51 -1.80 7.23
C LEU A 82 -0.43 -2.47 8.61
N THR A 83 0.05 -1.71 9.59
CA THR A 83 0.10 -2.08 11.00
C THR A 83 -1.02 -1.39 11.79
N ASP A 84 -1.08 -1.64 13.09
CA ASP A 84 -1.96 -0.89 14.00
C ASP A 84 -1.65 0.61 13.97
N LEU A 85 -2.68 1.43 14.22
CA LEU A 85 -2.58 2.89 14.16
C LEU A 85 -1.41 3.46 14.99
N PRO A 86 -1.19 3.06 16.26
CA PRO A 86 -0.03 3.53 17.03
C PRO A 86 1.30 3.31 16.32
N ARG A 87 1.52 2.11 15.75
CA ARG A 87 2.75 1.79 15.04
C ARG A 87 2.90 2.58 13.74
N SER A 88 1.83 2.77 12.99
CA SER A 88 1.83 3.60 11.78
C SER A 88 2.16 5.07 12.10
N VAL A 89 1.61 5.62 13.18
CA VAL A 89 1.90 6.99 13.64
C VAL A 89 3.35 7.13 14.10
N LEU A 90 3.87 6.18 14.88
CA LEU A 90 5.28 6.19 15.30
C LEU A 90 6.23 6.12 14.12
N LYS A 91 5.92 5.29 13.10
CA LYS A 91 6.71 5.24 11.87
C LYS A 91 6.71 6.60 11.17
N LEU A 92 5.55 7.22 10.99
CA LEU A 92 5.47 8.56 10.39
C LEU A 92 6.33 9.58 11.15
N GLN A 93 6.26 9.59 12.49
CA GLN A 93 7.07 10.50 13.31
C GLN A 93 8.58 10.26 13.14
N LYS A 94 9.02 9.01 12.99
CA LYS A 94 10.41 8.70 12.66
C LYS A 94 10.79 9.26 11.29
N GLU A 95 10.02 8.98 10.25
CA GLU A 95 10.34 9.43 8.87
C GLU A 95 10.34 10.96 8.75
N VAL A 96 9.46 11.66 9.48
CA VAL A 96 9.48 13.13 9.54
C VAL A 96 10.80 13.64 10.14
N ARG A 97 11.27 13.04 11.23
CA ARG A 97 12.56 13.42 11.85
C ARG A 97 13.75 13.11 10.95
N ASP A 98 13.72 11.99 10.24
CA ASP A 98 14.78 11.61 9.31
C ASP A 98 14.87 12.63 8.16
N LEU A 99 13.72 13.08 7.62
CA LEU A 99 13.66 14.18 6.65
C LEU A 99 14.16 15.52 7.21
N GLU A 100 13.84 15.86 8.46
CA GLU A 100 14.35 17.08 9.10
C GLU A 100 15.89 17.09 9.15
N ASN A 101 16.51 15.94 9.41
CA ASN A 101 17.97 15.83 9.47
C ASN A 101 18.65 16.07 8.11
N ILE A 102 17.99 15.73 7.00
CA ILE A 102 18.52 15.92 5.64
C ILE A 102 18.01 17.18 4.96
N ASN A 103 17.17 17.98 5.63
CA ASN A 103 16.55 19.17 5.04
C ASN A 103 17.58 20.20 4.54
N GLY A 104 18.71 20.35 5.23
CA GLY A 104 19.80 21.22 4.78
C GLY A 104 20.44 20.76 3.46
N GLU A 105 20.65 19.45 3.30
CA GLU A 105 21.17 18.86 2.06
C GLU A 105 20.16 18.96 0.92
N LEU A 106 18.87 18.75 1.23
CA LEU A 106 17.79 18.95 0.29
C LEU A 106 17.82 20.36 -0.29
N ILE A 107 17.81 21.38 0.57
CA ILE A 107 17.84 22.79 0.14
C ILE A 107 19.09 23.06 -0.71
N ALA A 108 20.26 22.58 -0.29
CA ALA A 108 21.50 22.79 -1.02
C ALA A 108 21.45 22.25 -2.46
N ILE A 109 20.85 21.06 -2.67
CA ILE A 109 20.77 20.38 -3.97
C ILE A 109 19.68 20.99 -4.90
N VAL A 110 18.58 21.51 -4.35
CA VAL A 110 17.53 22.11 -5.20
C VAL A 110 17.67 23.62 -5.42
N CYS A 111 18.58 24.29 -4.72
CA CYS A 111 18.73 25.74 -4.74
C CYS A 111 19.10 26.32 -6.11
N ASP A 112 19.90 25.62 -6.90
CA ASP A 112 20.31 26.03 -8.26
C ASP A 112 19.30 25.63 -9.33
N GLY A 113 18.32 24.80 -8.98
CA GLY A 113 17.26 24.30 -9.85
C GLY A 113 17.66 23.15 -10.77
N GLU A 114 18.90 22.65 -10.71
CA GLU A 114 19.42 21.61 -11.60
C GLU A 114 20.21 20.54 -10.86
N ILE A 115 19.74 19.29 -10.87
CA ILE A 115 20.46 18.17 -10.23
C ILE A 115 21.54 17.64 -11.19
N ASP A 116 22.80 17.93 -10.90
CA ASP A 116 23.93 17.48 -11.71
C ASP A 116 24.32 16.00 -11.47
N GLU A 117 25.27 15.46 -12.27
CA GLU A 117 25.72 14.07 -12.13
C GLU A 117 26.37 13.74 -10.76
N THR A 118 26.97 14.73 -10.10
CA THR A 118 27.58 14.60 -8.77
C THR A 118 26.53 14.62 -7.66
N GLU A 119 25.39 15.26 -7.90
CA GLU A 119 24.28 15.39 -6.96
C GLU A 119 23.24 14.26 -7.10
N LYS A 120 23.10 13.65 -8.28
CA LYS A 120 22.19 12.52 -8.52
C LYS A 120 22.24 11.43 -7.43
N PRO A 121 23.41 10.99 -6.93
CA PRO A 121 23.46 9.99 -5.86
C PRO A 121 22.87 10.50 -4.54
N LYS A 122 23.08 11.78 -4.20
CA LYS A 122 22.51 12.41 -2.99
C LYS A 122 21.01 12.63 -3.15
N TRP A 123 20.59 13.15 -4.31
CA TRP A 123 19.18 13.30 -4.65
C TRP A 123 18.43 11.97 -4.58
N LYS A 124 19.02 10.87 -5.08
CA LYS A 124 18.40 9.55 -5.00
C LYS A 124 18.11 9.13 -3.55
N LYS A 125 19.00 9.44 -2.60
CA LYS A 125 18.77 9.19 -1.17
C LYS A 125 17.63 10.04 -0.65
N ILE A 126 17.65 11.35 -0.93
CA ILE A 126 16.58 12.27 -0.52
C ILE A 126 15.22 11.84 -1.06
N ALA A 127 15.15 11.50 -2.34
CA ALA A 127 13.93 11.00 -2.98
C ALA A 127 13.43 9.70 -2.33
N GLN A 128 14.35 8.82 -1.90
CA GLN A 128 13.99 7.63 -1.15
C GLN A 128 13.37 7.97 0.21
N GLU A 129 14.00 8.84 1.00
CA GLU A 129 13.46 9.29 2.31
C GLU A 129 12.07 9.94 2.16
N ILE A 130 11.87 10.76 1.12
CA ILE A 130 10.56 11.36 0.81
C ILE A 130 9.54 10.27 0.49
N ASN A 131 9.92 9.27 -0.29
CA ASN A 131 9.03 8.16 -0.66
C ASN A 131 8.68 7.28 0.56
N GLU A 132 9.64 7.05 1.48
CA GLU A 132 9.41 6.32 2.73
C GLU A 132 8.45 7.09 3.66
N MET A 133 8.62 8.41 3.80
CA MET A 133 7.69 9.26 4.52
C MET A 133 6.29 9.25 3.89
N ALA A 134 6.19 9.36 2.57
CA ALA A 134 4.90 9.29 1.86
C ALA A 134 4.20 7.96 2.12
N GLY A 135 4.93 6.85 2.08
CA GLY A 135 4.41 5.52 2.44
C GLY A 135 3.95 5.44 3.90
N ALA A 136 4.69 6.04 4.84
CA ALA A 136 4.29 6.10 6.24
C ALA A 136 3.02 6.94 6.46
N ALA A 137 2.90 8.09 5.79
CA ALA A 137 1.72 8.94 5.85
C ALA A 137 0.47 8.23 5.30
N LEU A 138 0.59 7.60 4.14
CA LEU A 138 -0.49 6.79 3.56
C LEU A 138 -0.86 5.61 4.47
N SER A 139 0.14 4.98 5.12
CA SER A 139 -0.12 3.89 6.08
C SER A 139 -1.00 4.37 7.24
N VAL A 140 -0.81 5.59 7.76
CA VAL A 140 -1.69 6.17 8.79
C VAL A 140 -3.13 6.34 8.26
N VAL A 141 -3.29 6.88 7.05
CA VAL A 141 -4.60 7.10 6.42
C VAL A 141 -5.38 5.79 6.22
N PHE A 142 -4.68 4.71 5.89
CA PHE A 142 -5.28 3.41 5.62
C PHE A 142 -5.35 2.47 6.84
N SER A 143 -4.67 2.80 7.94
CA SER A 143 -4.75 2.11 9.24
C SER A 143 -5.88 2.63 10.15
N SER A 144 -6.54 3.75 9.78
CA SER A 144 -7.64 4.38 10.53
C SER A 144 -9.04 3.92 10.12
#